data_AF-A0A9Q0IK14-F1
#
_entry.id   AF-A0A9Q0IK14-F1
#
_cell.length_a   1.000
_cell.length_b   1.000
_cell.length_c   1.000
_cell.angle_alpha   90.00
_cell.angle_beta   90.00
_cell.angle_gamma   90.00
#
_symmetry.space_group_name_H-M   'P 1'
#
loop_
_entity.id
_entity.type
_entity.pdbx_description
1 polymer ?
#
loop_
_entity_poly.entity_id
_entity_poly.type
_entity_poly.pdbx_seq_one_letter_code
_entity_poly.pdbx_strand_id
1 'polypeptide(L)'
;MRDTAREFRSVTERQSRPNQSVPQSGKSSFPVLCSMQGLTMSTAQPMIKSRQAEKEINGIRTQVVCTEFNNYILVVLTQYGKMGSLVSITADSTSSDVSTPMFSTKVLMGKDEPLTHVCAKNLATRVSQEAGNRPVLLGLALKDTSIEAVKLMRDLITSCQVW
;
A
#
# COMPACT_ATOMS: atom_id res chain seq x y z
N MET A 1 -30.76 43.01 -40.06
CA MET A 1 -29.35 43.46 -39.95
C MET A 1 -28.47 42.33 -40.50
N ARG A 2 -27.72 42.60 -41.59
CA ARG A 2 -26.79 41.71 -42.33
C ARG A 2 -26.78 40.20 -42.02
N ASP A 3 -27.69 39.47 -42.66
CA ASP A 3 -27.43 38.60 -43.84
C ASP A 3 -26.19 37.69 -43.96
N THR A 4 -26.44 36.56 -44.66
CA THR A 4 -25.55 35.70 -45.47
C THR A 4 -24.48 34.83 -44.78
N ALA A 5 -24.61 33.51 -44.98
CA ALA A 5 -23.56 32.51 -44.73
C ALA A 5 -22.63 32.32 -45.94
N ARG A 6 -21.39 31.84 -45.73
CA ARG A 6 -20.50 31.44 -46.84
C ARG A 6 -19.70 30.17 -46.54
N GLU A 7 -20.03 29.11 -47.28
CA GLU A 7 -19.25 27.89 -47.40
C GLU A 7 -18.01 28.12 -48.28
N PHE A 8 -16.88 27.48 -47.98
CA PHE A 8 -15.88 27.11 -48.99
C PHE A 8 -15.07 25.87 -48.55
N ARG A 9 -14.76 24.99 -49.52
CA ARG A 9 -14.21 23.66 -49.28
C ARG A 9 -12.78 23.50 -49.80
N SER A 10 -12.05 22.57 -49.15
CA SER A 10 -11.20 21.53 -49.78
C SER A 10 -9.86 21.90 -50.45
N VAL A 11 -9.18 20.85 -50.96
CA VAL A 11 -7.80 20.73 -51.49
C VAL A 11 -6.75 20.64 -50.38
N THR A 12 -6.18 19.48 -49.99
CA THR A 12 -6.05 18.11 -50.55
C THR A 12 -4.81 17.83 -51.44
N GLU A 13 -3.95 16.92 -50.94
CA GLU A 13 -2.94 16.07 -51.61
C GLU A 13 -1.77 16.63 -52.46
N ARG A 14 -0.55 16.18 -52.10
CA ARG A 14 0.47 15.43 -52.91
C ARG A 14 1.76 15.29 -52.06
N GLN A 15 2.35 14.14 -51.67
CA GLN A 15 2.34 12.71 -52.06
C GLN A 15 3.45 12.28 -53.05
N SER A 16 4.07 11.11 -52.79
CA SER A 16 5.17 10.41 -53.52
C SER A 16 6.60 10.89 -53.22
N ARG A 17 7.57 10.06 -52.73
CA ARG A 17 8.18 8.78 -53.22
C ARG A 17 9.16 8.99 -54.40
N PRO A 18 10.20 8.13 -54.62
CA PRO A 18 10.60 6.88 -53.94
C PRO A 18 11.74 7.15 -52.91
N ASN A 19 12.77 6.33 -52.56
CA ASN A 19 13.29 5.03 -53.02
C ASN A 19 14.09 4.28 -51.90
N GLN A 20 14.79 3.18 -52.23
CA GLN A 20 15.57 2.32 -51.30
C GLN A 20 17.03 2.09 -51.73
N SER A 21 17.91 1.74 -50.78
CA SER A 21 18.69 0.47 -50.85
C SER A 21 19.35 0.10 -49.51
N VAL A 22 19.50 -1.21 -49.29
CA VAL A 22 20.21 -1.94 -48.22
C VAL A 22 21.29 -2.82 -48.92
N PRO A 23 22.16 -3.66 -48.30
CA PRO A 23 22.21 -4.14 -46.91
C PRO A 23 23.62 -4.19 -46.24
N GLN A 24 23.66 -4.60 -44.96
CA GLN A 24 24.48 -5.70 -44.37
C GLN A 24 24.64 -5.46 -42.85
N SER A 25 24.17 -6.36 -41.99
CA SER A 25 24.81 -7.61 -41.52
C SER A 25 25.58 -7.39 -40.20
N GLY A 26 24.98 -7.78 -39.08
CA GLY A 26 25.57 -7.63 -37.74
C GLY A 26 24.76 -8.35 -36.66
N LYS A 27 24.98 -9.65 -36.48
CA LYS A 27 24.34 -10.43 -35.42
C LYS A 27 25.07 -10.24 -34.09
N SER A 28 24.43 -9.58 -33.13
CA SER A 28 24.83 -9.52 -31.72
C SER A 28 23.72 -10.18 -30.90
N SER A 29 23.68 -11.50 -30.69
CA SER A 29 24.75 -12.43 -30.27
C SER A 29 25.30 -12.07 -28.89
N PHE A 30 24.83 -12.80 -27.88
CA PHE A 30 25.15 -12.60 -26.46
C PHE A 30 26.63 -12.87 -26.16
N PRO A 31 27.31 -12.03 -25.36
CA PRO A 31 28.42 -12.46 -24.52
C PRO A 31 27.88 -12.93 -23.16
N VAL A 32 27.57 -14.23 -23.04
CA VAL A 32 27.41 -14.87 -21.72
C VAL A 32 28.79 -15.07 -21.12
N LEU A 33 29.25 -14.13 -20.28
CA LEU A 33 30.10 -14.41 -19.11
C LEU A 33 30.27 -13.17 -18.21
N CYS A 34 29.38 -13.01 -17.22
CA CYS A 34 29.82 -12.44 -15.95
C CYS A 34 30.45 -13.59 -15.17
N SER A 35 31.75 -13.50 -14.85
CA SER A 35 32.48 -14.58 -14.19
C SER A 35 31.99 -14.78 -12.76
N MET A 36 31.06 -15.72 -12.57
CA MET A 36 30.49 -16.12 -11.28
C MET A 36 31.49 -16.94 -10.45
N GLN A 37 32.65 -16.36 -10.14
CA GLN A 37 33.48 -16.80 -9.03
C GLN A 37 32.80 -16.30 -7.75
N GLY A 38 32.48 -17.22 -6.85
CA GLY A 38 31.41 -17.01 -5.88
C GLY A 38 31.75 -16.03 -4.76
N LEU A 39 31.15 -14.84 -4.80
CA LEU A 39 30.68 -14.21 -3.57
C LEU A 39 29.35 -14.86 -3.19
N THR A 40 29.39 -15.75 -2.19
CA THR A 40 28.18 -16.09 -1.43
C THR A 40 27.74 -14.84 -0.68
N MET A 41 26.82 -14.07 -1.28
CA MET A 41 26.04 -13.09 -0.53
C MET A 41 25.38 -13.84 0.62
N SER A 42 25.89 -13.62 1.84
CA SER A 42 25.27 -14.14 3.05
C SER A 42 23.96 -13.41 3.25
N THR A 43 22.88 -13.96 2.68
CA THR A 43 21.52 -13.45 2.79
C THR A 43 21.08 -13.55 4.25
N ALA A 44 21.44 -12.52 5.04
CA ALA A 44 21.04 -12.39 6.42
C ALA A 44 19.51 -12.37 6.48
N GLN A 45 18.91 -13.51 6.83
CA GLN A 45 17.47 -13.62 6.92
C GLN A 45 16.99 -12.64 8.01
N PRO A 46 16.01 -11.77 7.72
CA PRO A 46 15.53 -10.84 8.72
C PRO A 46 14.91 -11.63 9.88
N MET A 47 15.45 -11.44 11.08
CA MET A 47 15.01 -12.13 12.31
C MET A 47 13.53 -11.86 12.69
N ILE A 48 12.91 -10.89 12.02
CA ILE A 48 11.58 -10.36 12.28
C ILE A 48 10.81 -10.41 10.96
N LYS A 49 9.65 -11.07 10.92
CA LYS A 49 8.82 -11.10 9.72
C LYS A 49 8.24 -9.70 9.48
N SER A 50 8.48 -9.15 8.29
CA SER A 50 7.88 -7.88 7.87
C SER A 50 7.40 -7.97 6.43
N ARG A 51 6.27 -7.34 6.13
CA ARG A 51 5.70 -7.16 4.79
C ARG A 51 5.26 -5.72 4.62
N GLN A 52 5.34 -5.23 3.39
CA GLN A 52 4.85 -3.91 3.01
C GLN A 52 4.11 -4.00 1.69
N ALA A 53 3.08 -3.17 1.53
CA ALA A 53 2.39 -2.96 0.27
C ALA A 53 1.97 -1.50 0.13
N GLU A 54 1.64 -1.13 -1.09
CA GLU A 54 1.24 0.22 -1.44
C GLU A 54 0.09 0.15 -2.45
N LYS A 55 -0.92 1.00 -2.26
CA LYS A 55 -2.10 1.06 -3.12
C LYS A 55 -2.63 2.49 -3.14
N GLU A 56 -3.13 2.92 -4.29
CA GLU A 56 -3.89 4.17 -4.38
C GLU A 56 -5.32 3.93 -3.90
N ILE A 57 -5.77 4.75 -2.95
CA ILE A 57 -7.12 4.70 -2.37
C ILE A 57 -7.69 6.11 -2.49
N ASN A 58 -8.79 6.27 -3.24
CA ASN A 58 -9.45 7.56 -3.51
C ASN A 58 -8.48 8.66 -4.03
N GLY A 59 -7.54 8.30 -4.91
CA GLY A 59 -6.52 9.21 -5.44
C GLY A 59 -5.35 9.49 -4.48
N ILE A 60 -5.26 8.76 -3.36
CA ILE A 60 -4.26 8.96 -2.31
C ILE A 60 -3.38 7.72 -2.19
N ARG A 61 -2.09 7.89 -2.48
CA ARG A 61 -1.04 6.87 -2.33
C ARG A 61 -0.96 6.44 -0.85
N THR A 62 -1.41 5.23 -0.56
CA THR A 62 -1.52 4.68 0.79
C THR A 62 -0.54 3.52 0.96
N GLN A 63 0.36 3.64 1.94
CA GLN A 63 1.35 2.63 2.30
C GLN A 63 0.90 1.87 3.54
N VAL A 64 1.13 0.56 3.55
CA VAL A 64 1.05 -0.27 4.75
C VAL A 64 2.38 -1.00 4.99
N VAL A 65 2.77 -1.13 6.25
CA VAL A 65 3.83 -2.02 6.72
C VAL A 65 3.31 -2.82 7.90
N CYS A 66 3.37 -4.14 7.82
CA CYS A 66 2.98 -5.06 8.88
C CYS A 66 4.22 -5.84 9.35
N THR A 67 4.52 -5.84 10.65
CA THR A 67 5.71 -6.46 11.22
C THR A 67 5.35 -7.25 12.47
N GLU A 68 5.70 -8.53 12.50
CA GLU A 68 5.41 -9.43 13.63
C GLU A 68 6.53 -9.38 14.67
N PHE A 69 6.19 -9.05 15.92
CA PHE A 69 7.02 -9.28 17.08
C PHE A 69 6.41 -10.40 17.94
N ASN A 70 7.19 -10.96 18.87
CA ASN A 70 6.74 -12.05 19.74
C ASN A 70 5.49 -11.66 20.57
N ASN A 71 5.45 -10.42 21.07
CA ASN A 71 4.44 -9.92 22.00
C ASN A 71 3.47 -8.88 21.43
N TYR A 72 3.64 -8.42 20.18
CA TYR A 72 2.71 -7.51 19.50
C TYR A 72 2.92 -7.54 17.98
N ILE A 73 1.99 -6.95 17.22
CA ILE A 73 2.18 -6.68 15.78
C ILE A 73 2.25 -5.17 15.59
N LEU A 74 3.26 -4.69 14.86
CA LEU A 74 3.31 -3.32 14.39
C LEU A 74 2.61 -3.24 13.03
N VAL A 75 1.61 -2.37 12.93
CA VAL A 75 0.99 -1.97 11.65
C VAL A 75 1.23 -0.48 11.48
N VAL A 76 1.83 -0.06 10.37
CA VAL A 76 1.95 1.35 10.00
C VAL A 76 1.14 1.57 8.74
N LEU A 77 0.14 2.46 8.80
CA LEU A 77 -0.76 2.78 7.71
C LEU A 77 -0.73 4.29 7.46
N THR A 78 -0.13 4.70 6.34
CA THR A 78 0.21 6.11 6.09
C THR A 78 -0.10 6.58 4.68
N GLN A 79 -0.65 7.79 4.59
CA GLN A 79 -0.88 8.58 3.38
C GLN A 79 0.01 9.83 3.32
N TYR A 80 0.85 10.05 4.34
CA TYR A 80 1.70 11.24 4.50
C TYR A 80 3.21 10.94 4.56
N GLY A 81 3.63 9.67 4.47
CA GLY A 81 5.02 9.26 4.69
C GLY A 81 5.51 9.47 6.13
N LYS A 82 4.58 9.48 7.10
CA LYS A 82 4.80 9.72 8.54
C LYS A 82 4.01 8.69 9.35
N MET A 83 4.43 8.40 10.59
CA MET A 83 3.67 7.49 11.47
C MET A 83 2.31 8.04 11.94
N GLY A 84 2.16 9.37 12.03
CA GLY A 84 0.91 10.01 12.48
C GLY A 84 0.62 9.78 13.96
N SER A 85 -0.62 9.46 14.30
CA SER A 85 -1.00 9.06 15.67
C SER A 85 -0.64 7.60 15.90
N LEU A 86 -0.01 7.29 17.03
CA LEU A 86 0.35 5.93 17.44
C LEU A 86 -0.68 5.41 18.45
N VAL A 87 -1.34 4.30 18.15
CA VAL A 87 -2.42 3.72 18.95
C VAL A 87 -2.10 2.29 19.34
N SER A 88 -2.20 1.95 20.62
CA SER A 88 -2.19 0.58 21.10
C SER A 88 -3.62 0.02 21.09
N ILE A 89 -3.80 -1.17 20.52
CA ILE A 89 -5.05 -1.94 20.55
C ILE A 89 -4.76 -3.26 21.27
N THR A 90 -5.57 -3.59 22.28
CA THR A 90 -5.36 -4.77 23.14
C THR A 90 -6.69 -5.48 23.36
N ALA A 91 -6.70 -6.82 23.32
CA ALA A 91 -7.87 -7.60 23.74
C ALA A 91 -7.98 -7.61 25.28
N ASP A 92 -9.15 -7.29 25.80
CA ASP A 92 -9.43 -7.28 27.23
C ASP A 92 -9.76 -8.70 27.71
N SER A 93 -8.90 -9.29 28.54
CA SER A 93 -9.03 -10.69 29.00
C SER A 93 -10.15 -10.93 30.03
N THR A 94 -10.97 -9.92 30.32
CA THR A 94 -11.95 -9.91 31.43
C THR A 94 -13.37 -10.26 30.97
N SER A 95 -13.62 -10.47 29.67
CA SER A 95 -14.94 -10.83 29.14
C SER A 95 -15.20 -12.34 29.24
N SER A 96 -15.46 -12.83 30.45
CA SER A 96 -15.67 -14.27 30.74
C SER A 96 -16.99 -14.87 30.24
N ASP A 97 -17.87 -14.07 29.63
CA ASP A 97 -19.25 -14.46 29.28
C ASP A 97 -19.74 -13.83 27.95
N VAL A 98 -18.82 -13.45 27.06
CA VAL A 98 -19.15 -12.86 25.75
C VAL A 98 -18.36 -13.53 24.64
N SER A 99 -19.05 -14.00 23.59
CA SER A 99 -18.46 -14.74 22.46
C SER A 99 -17.62 -13.89 21.50
N THR A 100 -17.46 -12.59 21.78
CA THR A 100 -16.58 -11.67 21.06
C THR A 100 -15.62 -11.01 22.05
N PRO A 101 -14.28 -11.08 21.83
CA PRO A 101 -13.34 -10.42 22.71
C PRO A 101 -13.53 -8.91 22.64
N MET A 102 -13.59 -8.26 23.81
CA MET A 102 -13.62 -6.81 23.93
C MET A 102 -12.22 -6.24 23.62
N PHE A 103 -12.17 -5.05 23.02
CA PHE A 103 -10.91 -4.38 22.68
C PHE A 103 -10.80 -3.02 23.33
N SER A 104 -9.72 -2.81 24.07
CA SER A 104 -9.30 -1.51 24.55
C SER A 104 -8.39 -0.84 23.52
N THR A 105 -8.39 0.51 23.52
CA THR A 105 -7.59 1.33 22.61
C THR A 105 -7.05 2.53 23.34
N LYS A 106 -5.75 2.79 23.20
CA LYS A 106 -5.03 3.88 23.87
C LYS A 106 -4.13 4.61 22.89
N VAL A 107 -4.33 5.90 22.68
CA VAL A 107 -3.38 6.74 21.96
C VAL A 107 -2.11 6.90 22.81
N LEU A 108 -0.96 6.64 22.20
CA LEU A 108 0.37 6.75 22.80
C LEU A 108 1.11 8.00 22.31
N MET A 109 0.86 8.41 21.06
CA MET A 109 1.41 9.62 20.43
C MET A 109 0.41 10.20 19.45
N GLY A 110 0.48 11.51 19.21
CA GLY A 110 -0.46 12.23 18.35
C GLY A 110 -1.64 12.82 19.15
N LYS A 111 -2.72 13.16 18.45
CA LYS A 111 -3.92 13.73 19.07
C LYS A 111 -4.89 12.62 19.47
N ASP A 112 -5.39 12.68 20.69
CA ASP A 112 -6.51 11.86 21.13
C ASP A 112 -7.81 12.45 20.55
N GLU A 113 -8.42 11.72 19.61
CA GLU A 113 -9.72 12.04 19.01
C GLU A 113 -10.58 10.78 18.90
N PRO A 114 -11.90 10.84 19.16
CA PRO A 114 -12.77 9.67 19.08
C PRO A 114 -12.72 8.93 17.73
N LEU A 115 -12.53 9.66 16.63
CA LEU A 115 -12.38 9.09 15.29
C LEU A 115 -11.12 8.23 15.17
N THR A 116 -10.00 8.63 15.77
CA THR A 116 -8.76 7.85 15.79
C THR A 116 -8.99 6.49 16.47
N HIS A 117 -9.73 6.46 17.59
CA HIS A 117 -10.10 5.21 18.27
C HIS A 117 -11.02 4.32 17.42
N VAL A 118 -12.03 4.91 16.76
CA VAL A 118 -12.98 4.16 15.90
C VAL A 118 -12.30 3.58 14.66
N CYS A 119 -11.42 4.34 14.00
CA CYS A 119 -10.60 3.86 12.89
C CYS A 119 -9.62 2.77 13.35
N ALA A 120 -8.94 2.96 14.49
CA ALA A 120 -7.99 1.99 15.02
C ALA A 120 -8.64 0.63 15.31
N LYS A 121 -9.81 0.60 15.98
CA LYS A 121 -10.59 -0.64 16.16
C LYS A 121 -10.98 -1.27 14.82
N ASN A 122 -11.54 -0.48 13.90
CA ASN A 122 -12.00 -1.00 12.60
C ASN A 122 -10.88 -1.59 11.73
N LEU A 123 -9.64 -1.12 11.87
CA LEU A 123 -8.50 -1.61 11.10
C LEU A 123 -7.76 -2.75 11.81
N ALA A 124 -7.54 -2.65 13.12
CA ALA A 124 -6.63 -3.54 13.86
C ALA A 124 -7.30 -4.66 14.67
N THR A 125 -8.61 -4.60 14.97
CA THR A 125 -9.28 -5.67 15.74
C THR A 125 -9.14 -7.03 15.08
N ARG A 126 -9.35 -7.13 13.75
CA ARG A 126 -9.21 -8.39 13.01
C ARG A 126 -7.78 -8.92 13.04
N VAL A 127 -6.78 -8.04 12.90
CA VAL A 127 -5.35 -8.37 12.99
C VAL A 127 -5.04 -8.98 14.37
N SER A 128 -5.53 -8.37 15.45
CA SER A 128 -5.33 -8.88 16.81
C SER A 128 -5.98 -10.26 17.00
N GLN A 129 -7.22 -10.44 16.53
CA GLN A 129 -7.96 -11.71 16.64
C GLN A 129 -7.24 -12.85 15.89
N GLU A 130 -6.89 -12.65 14.62
CA GLU A 130 -6.18 -13.65 13.81
C GLU A 130 -4.79 -13.95 14.34
N ALA A 131 -4.15 -12.99 15.01
CA ALA A 131 -2.86 -13.15 15.67
C ALA A 131 -2.91 -13.82 17.05
N GLY A 132 -4.05 -14.39 17.45
CA GLY A 132 -4.22 -15.03 18.77
C GLY A 132 -4.44 -14.03 19.91
N ASN A 133 -5.19 -12.95 19.65
CA ASN A 133 -5.43 -11.83 20.56
C ASN A 133 -4.14 -11.06 20.99
N ARG A 134 -3.06 -11.18 20.22
CA ARG A 134 -1.83 -10.37 20.44
C ARG A 134 -2.13 -8.87 20.28
N PRO A 135 -1.58 -7.99 21.13
CA PRO A 135 -1.70 -6.55 20.98
C PRO A 135 -1.24 -6.07 19.59
N VAL A 136 -1.90 -5.03 19.08
CA VAL A 136 -1.51 -4.37 17.82
C VAL A 136 -1.13 -2.93 18.11
N LEU A 137 0.05 -2.53 17.64
CA LEU A 137 0.54 -1.17 17.67
C LEU A 137 0.33 -0.55 16.28
N LEU A 138 -0.65 0.35 16.17
CA LEU A 138 -1.05 0.97 14.91
C LEU A 138 -0.51 2.41 14.80
N GLY A 139 0.40 2.65 13.87
CA GLY A 139 0.70 4.00 13.39
C GLY A 139 -0.30 4.40 12.31
N LEU A 140 -1.09 5.45 12.56
CA LEU A 140 -2.20 5.89 11.71
C LEU A 140 -1.99 7.34 11.23
N ALA A 141 -1.82 7.50 9.92
CA ALA A 141 -1.57 8.80 9.29
C ALA A 141 -2.40 8.98 8.01
N LEU A 142 -3.70 9.19 8.18
CA LEU A 142 -4.68 9.24 7.08
C LEU A 142 -5.13 10.67 6.75
N LYS A 143 -5.36 10.91 5.45
CA LYS A 143 -6.01 12.10 4.91
C LYS A 143 -7.49 11.85 4.60
N ASP A 144 -7.84 10.63 4.21
CA ASP A 144 -9.22 10.18 4.01
C ASP A 144 -9.59 9.10 5.04
N THR A 145 -10.70 9.33 5.75
CA THR A 145 -11.28 8.41 6.75
C THR A 145 -12.71 7.97 6.38
N SER A 146 -13.09 8.08 5.10
CA SER A 146 -14.35 7.56 4.56
C SER A 146 -14.47 6.05 4.79
N ILE A 147 -15.71 5.57 4.88
CA ILE A 147 -16.02 4.17 5.18
C ILE A 147 -15.45 3.26 4.06
N GLU A 148 -15.46 3.76 2.83
CA GLU A 148 -14.99 3.13 1.61
C GLU A 148 -13.46 2.99 1.64
N ALA A 149 -12.76 4.07 2.00
CA ALA A 149 -11.31 4.04 2.18
C ALA A 149 -10.89 3.12 3.33
N VAL A 150 -11.61 3.14 4.46
CA VAL A 150 -11.33 2.26 5.63
C VAL A 150 -11.52 0.78 5.30
N LYS A 151 -12.52 0.41 4.48
CA LYS A 151 -12.67 -0.96 3.93
C LYS A 151 -11.44 -1.34 3.09
N LEU A 152 -11.09 -0.52 2.09
CA LEU A 152 -9.96 -0.77 1.19
C LEU A 152 -8.60 -0.83 1.93
N MET A 153 -8.46 -0.08 3.03
CA MET A 153 -7.28 -0.13 3.91
C MET A 153 -7.23 -1.40 4.77
N ARG A 154 -8.38 -1.91 5.24
CA ARG A 154 -8.45 -3.22 5.91
C ARG A 154 -8.01 -4.35 4.96
N ASP A 155 -8.44 -4.31 3.71
CA ASP A 155 -8.04 -5.29 2.70
C ASP A 155 -6.52 -5.22 2.40
N LEU A 156 -5.97 -3.99 2.35
CA LEU A 156 -4.53 -3.76 2.16
C LEU A 156 -3.69 -4.23 3.36
N ILE A 157 -4.17 -4.06 4.59
CA ILE A 157 -3.54 -4.65 5.80
C ILE A 157 -3.55 -6.18 5.69
N THR A 158 -4.67 -6.77 5.24
CA THR A 158 -4.85 -8.22 5.14
C THR A 158 -3.90 -8.85 4.11
N SER A 159 -3.64 -8.18 2.97
CA SER A 159 -2.64 -8.68 2.00
C SER A 159 -1.19 -8.63 2.51
N CYS A 160 -0.94 -7.92 3.61
CA CYS A 160 0.35 -7.85 4.31
C CYS A 160 0.42 -8.72 5.56
N GLN A 161 -0.44 -9.74 5.70
CA GLN A 161 -0.41 -10.67 6.84
C GLN A 161 0.99 -11.27 7.09
N VAL A 162 1.45 -11.12 8.34
CA VAL A 162 2.71 -11.68 8.87
C VAL A 162 2.50 -12.55 10.12
N TRP A 163 1.26 -12.60 10.61
CA TRP A 163 0.79 -13.34 11.79
C TRP A 163 0.17 -14.69 11.40
#